data_AF-A0A521ZS05-F1
#
_entry.id   AF-A0A521ZS05-F1
#
_cell.length_a   1.000
_cell.length_b   1.000
_cell.length_c   1.000
_cell.angle_alpha   90.00
_cell.angle_beta   90.00
_cell.angle_gamma   90.00
#
_symmetry.space_group_name_H-M   'P 1'
#
loop_
_entity.id
_entity.type
_entity.pdbx_description
1 polymer ?
#
loop_
_entity_poly.entity_id
_entity_poly.type
_entity_poly.pdbx_seq_one_letter_code
_entity_poly.pdbx_strand_id
1 'polypeptide(L)'
;MIEDRVRLFMSELTDPRRRYKQLEEWTGIAADRWSAVWLKRQRPTVEMLEELCHHEPELIMWLTTGRTHRESGQISLEEAAAKKRVNWQDLLTKVGAGMELTEDEKLVKKCSDAYKLGDRSHLLPSFERKAARKKNDQKE
;
A
#
# COMPACT_ATOMS: atom_id res chain seq x y z
N MET A 1 -13.90 13.16 -3.30
CA MET A 1 -14.38 12.95 -1.91
C MET A 1 -13.85 11.61 -1.38
N ILE A 2 -14.04 11.27 -0.10
CA ILE A 2 -13.53 10.01 0.47
C ILE A 2 -14.18 8.78 -0.17
N GLU A 3 -15.45 8.88 -0.56
CA GLU A 3 -16.21 7.83 -1.24
C GLU A 3 -15.60 7.48 -2.60
N ASP A 4 -15.05 8.47 -3.31
CA ASP A 4 -14.39 8.25 -4.60
C ASP A 4 -13.07 7.50 -4.41
N ARG A 5 -12.31 7.86 -3.36
CA ARG A 5 -11.03 7.21 -3.06
C ARG A 5 -11.20 5.78 -2.56
N VAL A 6 -12.23 5.50 -1.75
CA VAL A 6 -12.58 4.13 -1.37
C VAL A 6 -12.95 3.31 -2.60
N ARG A 7 -13.73 3.88 -3.54
CA ARG A 7 -14.04 3.16 -4.80
C ARG A 7 -12.81 2.94 -5.66
N LEU A 8 -11.90 3.91 -5.76
CA LEU A 8 -10.62 3.73 -6.45
C LEU A 8 -9.76 2.64 -5.79
N PHE A 9 -9.67 2.65 -4.46
CA PHE A 9 -9.02 1.58 -3.70
C PHE A 9 -9.60 0.22 -4.06
N MET A 10 -10.93 0.09 -4.03
CA MET A 10 -11.62 -1.15 -4.36
C MET A 10 -11.38 -1.55 -5.83
N SER A 11 -11.28 -0.61 -6.76
CA SER A 11 -11.04 -0.95 -8.17
C SER A 11 -9.64 -1.46 -8.42
N GLU A 12 -8.67 -0.87 -7.73
CA GLU A 12 -7.26 -1.04 -8.05
C GLU A 12 -6.60 -2.19 -7.28
N LEU A 13 -7.00 -2.39 -6.02
CA LEU A 13 -6.33 -3.35 -5.13
C LEU A 13 -7.05 -4.69 -5.04
N THR A 14 -8.22 -4.83 -5.64
CA THR A 14 -9.00 -6.07 -5.63
C THR A 14 -9.21 -6.61 -7.04
N ASP A 15 -9.45 -7.91 -7.15
CA ASP A 15 -9.83 -8.55 -8.41
C ASP A 15 -11.22 -8.06 -8.84
N PRO A 16 -11.40 -7.50 -10.06
CA PRO A 16 -12.71 -7.06 -10.55
C PRO A 16 -13.83 -8.11 -10.47
N ARG A 17 -13.50 -9.41 -10.60
CA ARG A 17 -14.47 -10.51 -10.58
C ARG A 17 -14.86 -10.94 -9.17
N ARG A 18 -14.03 -10.66 -8.17
CA ARG A 18 -14.19 -11.15 -6.79
C ARG A 18 -14.11 -10.07 -5.71
N ARG A 19 -13.98 -8.80 -6.10
CA ARG A 19 -13.88 -7.61 -5.25
C ARG A 19 -14.63 -7.68 -3.93
N TYR A 20 -15.94 -7.91 -3.98
CA TYR A 20 -16.78 -7.85 -2.79
C TYR A 20 -16.46 -8.99 -1.83
N LYS A 21 -16.23 -10.19 -2.39
CA LYS A 21 -15.87 -11.37 -1.61
C LYS A 21 -14.47 -11.24 -1.03
N GLN A 22 -13.53 -10.70 -1.80
CA GLN A 22 -12.17 -10.43 -1.34
C GLN A 22 -12.15 -9.39 -0.22
N LEU A 23 -12.95 -8.32 -0.31
CA LEU A 23 -13.06 -7.32 0.75
C LEU A 23 -13.71 -7.89 2.01
N GLU A 24 -14.69 -8.76 1.88
CA GLU A 24 -15.27 -9.49 3.02
C GLU A 24 -14.24 -10.42 3.67
N GLU A 25 -13.46 -11.15 2.88
CA GLU A 25 -12.38 -12.01 3.39
C GLU A 25 -11.28 -11.22 4.09
N TRP A 26 -11.00 -9.99 3.63
CA TRP A 26 -10.05 -9.09 4.29
C TRP A 26 -10.65 -8.54 5.58
N THR A 27 -11.73 -7.78 5.45
CA THR A 27 -12.26 -6.89 6.50
C THR A 27 -13.26 -7.55 7.45
N GLY A 28 -13.75 -8.76 7.14
CA GLY A 28 -14.86 -9.39 7.85
C GLY A 28 -16.23 -8.72 7.63
N ILE A 29 -16.28 -7.60 6.88
CA ILE A 29 -17.52 -6.87 6.59
C ILE A 29 -18.22 -7.53 5.39
N ALA A 30 -19.50 -7.82 5.54
CA ALA A 30 -20.30 -8.52 4.54
C ALA A 30 -20.17 -7.93 3.11
N ALA A 31 -20.02 -8.81 2.11
CA ALA A 31 -19.82 -8.44 0.71
C ALA A 31 -20.91 -7.48 0.18
N ASP A 32 -22.16 -7.64 0.62
CA ASP A 32 -23.28 -6.77 0.23
C ASP A 32 -23.09 -5.32 0.69
N ARG A 33 -22.47 -5.09 1.85
CA ARG A 33 -22.17 -3.73 2.32
C ARG A 33 -21.11 -3.08 1.43
N TRP A 34 -20.09 -3.83 1.01
CA TRP A 34 -19.11 -3.36 0.04
C TRP A 34 -19.72 -3.08 -1.34
N SER A 35 -20.65 -3.93 -1.79
CA SER A 35 -21.42 -3.71 -3.01
C SER A 35 -22.23 -2.40 -2.94
N ALA A 36 -22.88 -2.11 -1.81
CA ALA A 36 -23.62 -0.88 -1.61
C ALA A 36 -22.74 0.37 -1.71
N VAL A 37 -21.51 0.33 -1.17
CA VAL A 37 -20.52 1.40 -1.34
C VAL A 37 -20.10 1.56 -2.79
N TRP A 38 -19.79 0.46 -3.47
CA TRP A 38 -19.38 0.47 -4.88
C TRP A 38 -20.46 1.09 -5.80
N LEU A 39 -21.72 0.71 -5.58
CA LEU A 39 -22.89 1.19 -6.31
C LEU A 39 -23.36 2.59 -5.87
N LYS A 40 -22.62 3.27 -4.97
CA LYS A 40 -22.96 4.59 -4.41
C LYS A 40 -24.31 4.64 -3.68
N ARG A 41 -24.81 3.49 -3.21
CA ARG A 41 -26.04 3.40 -2.41
C ARG A 41 -25.79 3.73 -0.95
N GLN A 42 -24.55 3.55 -0.49
CA GLN A 42 -24.11 3.84 0.87
C GLN A 42 -22.78 4.60 0.84
N ARG A 43 -22.57 5.52 1.78
CA ARG A 43 -21.23 6.04 2.06
C ARG A 43 -20.42 4.99 2.86
N PRO A 44 -19.09 4.89 2.68
CA PRO A 44 -18.25 4.06 3.53
C PRO A 44 -18.45 4.44 5.00
N THR A 45 -18.70 3.46 5.85
CA THR A 45 -18.80 3.68 7.30
C THR A 45 -17.42 3.83 7.92
N VAL A 46 -17.35 4.33 9.16
CA VAL A 46 -16.07 4.42 9.91
C VAL A 46 -15.44 3.03 10.03
N GLU A 47 -16.23 2.03 10.42
CA GLU A 47 -15.83 0.61 10.49
C GLU A 47 -15.17 0.13 9.19
N MET A 48 -15.75 0.44 8.02
CA MET A 48 -15.16 0.09 6.73
C MET A 48 -13.81 0.78 6.50
N LEU A 49 -13.71 2.05 6.86
CA LEU A 49 -12.47 2.81 6.70
C LEU A 49 -11.38 2.29 7.62
N GLU A 50 -11.70 1.97 8.88
CA GLU A 50 -10.77 1.39 9.85
C GLU A 50 -10.19 0.07 9.35
N GLU A 51 -11.03 -0.83 8.83
CA GLU A 51 -10.56 -2.10 8.28
C GLU A 51 -9.66 -1.90 7.05
N LEU A 52 -10.00 -0.97 6.14
CA LEU A 52 -9.10 -0.64 5.02
C LEU A 52 -7.75 -0.09 5.52
N CYS A 53 -7.75 0.70 6.59
CA CYS A 53 -6.55 1.25 7.20
C CYS A 53 -5.70 0.17 7.90
N HIS A 54 -6.31 -0.85 8.49
CA HIS A 54 -5.60 -1.99 9.07
C HIS A 54 -4.91 -2.85 8.00
N HIS A 55 -5.59 -3.09 6.87
CA HIS A 55 -5.04 -3.91 5.79
C HIS A 55 -3.98 -3.19 4.95
N GLU A 56 -4.17 -1.90 4.67
CA GLU A 56 -3.28 -1.11 3.82
C GLU A 56 -2.86 0.18 4.56
N PRO A 57 -2.04 0.07 5.63
CA PRO A 57 -1.71 1.20 6.50
C PRO A 57 -0.90 2.30 5.80
N GLU A 58 -0.24 1.97 4.69
CA GLU A 58 0.50 2.93 3.87
C GLU A 58 -0.43 3.88 3.10
N LEU A 59 -1.72 3.55 2.97
CA LEU A 59 -2.70 4.34 2.21
C LEU A 59 -3.59 5.24 3.08
N ILE A 60 -3.46 5.20 4.41
CA ILE A 60 -4.35 5.91 5.35
C ILE A 60 -4.45 7.41 5.03
N MET A 61 -3.30 8.07 4.87
CA MET A 61 -3.26 9.51 4.60
C MET A 61 -3.90 9.83 3.24
N TRP A 62 -3.64 9.00 2.22
CA TRP A 62 -4.24 9.20 0.90
C TRP A 62 -5.75 8.95 0.93
N LEU A 63 -6.20 7.90 1.62
CA LEU A 63 -7.61 7.54 1.73
C LEU A 63 -8.41 8.65 2.43
N THR A 64 -7.87 9.22 3.49
CA THR A 64 -8.54 10.24 4.31
C THR A 64 -8.41 11.66 3.74
N THR A 65 -7.22 12.04 3.26
CA THR A 65 -6.93 13.44 2.87
C THR A 65 -6.70 13.63 1.36
N GLY A 66 -6.45 12.57 0.61
CA GLY A 66 -6.03 12.64 -0.80
C GLY A 66 -4.57 13.07 -0.98
N ARG A 67 -3.81 13.24 0.11
CA ARG A 67 -2.39 13.61 0.09
C ARG A 67 -1.51 12.41 0.42
N THR A 68 -0.25 12.48 0.06
CA THR A 68 0.77 11.47 0.38
C THR A 68 1.90 12.09 1.17
N HIS A 69 2.63 11.25 1.92
CA HIS A 69 3.83 11.63 2.65
C HIS A 69 4.83 10.47 2.58
N ARG A 70 5.58 10.41 1.48
CA ARG A 70 6.47 9.28 1.17
C ARG A 70 7.52 9.02 2.24
N GLU A 71 8.07 10.07 2.86
CA GLU A 71 9.08 9.94 3.93
C GLU A 71 8.54 9.26 5.20
N SER A 72 7.21 9.21 5.39
CA SER A 72 6.56 8.47 6.48
C SER A 72 5.99 7.13 6.02
N GLY A 73 6.32 6.68 4.81
CA GLY A 73 5.75 5.48 4.19
C GLY A 73 4.29 5.65 3.76
N GLN A 74 3.75 6.87 3.74
CA GLN A 74 2.37 7.13 3.31
C GLN A 74 2.35 7.42 1.81
N ILE A 75 1.82 6.48 1.04
CA ILE A 75 1.92 6.46 -0.42
C ILE A 75 0.56 6.71 -1.09
N SER A 76 0.56 6.93 -2.40
CA SER A 76 -0.66 7.03 -3.20
C SER A 76 -1.19 5.63 -3.55
N LEU A 77 -2.44 5.58 -4.02
CA LEU A 77 -3.00 4.35 -4.56
C LEU A 77 -2.21 3.82 -5.76
N GLU A 78 -1.73 4.70 -6.63
CA GLU A 78 -0.89 4.34 -7.79
C GLU A 78 0.41 3.67 -7.35
N GLU A 79 1.04 4.21 -6.30
CA GLU A 79 2.25 3.65 -5.70
C GLU A 79 2.02 2.27 -5.08
N ALA A 80 0.89 2.09 -4.39
CA ALA A 80 0.49 0.80 -3.85
C ALA A 80 0.17 -0.22 -4.96
N ALA A 81 -0.48 0.21 -6.04
CA ALA A 81 -0.78 -0.63 -7.19
C ALA A 81 0.50 -1.09 -7.90
N ALA A 82 1.44 -0.18 -8.14
CA ALA A 82 2.74 -0.49 -8.73
C ALA A 82 3.52 -1.49 -7.87
N LYS A 83 3.53 -1.32 -6.54
CA LYS A 83 4.14 -2.29 -5.61
C LYS A 83 3.59 -3.72 -5.78
N LYS A 84 2.30 -3.87 -6.09
CA LYS A 84 1.66 -5.18 -6.31
C LYS A 84 1.98 -5.79 -7.67
N ARG A 85 2.26 -4.96 -8.69
CA ARG A 85 2.57 -5.40 -10.06
C ARG A 85 4.04 -5.72 -10.27
N VAL A 86 4.91 -5.06 -9.53
CA VAL A 86 6.37 -5.21 -9.69
C VAL A 86 6.87 -6.48 -9.00
N ASN A 87 7.68 -7.24 -9.73
CA ASN A 87 8.47 -8.31 -9.13
C ASN A 87 9.75 -7.72 -8.50
N TRP A 88 9.89 -7.85 -7.19
CA TRP A 88 11.04 -7.30 -6.45
C TRP A 88 12.39 -7.89 -6.87
N GLN A 89 12.46 -9.17 -7.25
CA GLN A 89 13.72 -9.81 -7.66
C GLN A 89 14.18 -9.29 -9.02
N ASP A 90 13.25 -9.16 -9.96
CA ASP A 90 13.51 -8.58 -11.27
C ASP A 90 13.94 -7.11 -11.15
N LEU A 91 13.21 -6.32 -10.35
CA LEU A 91 13.56 -4.92 -10.05
C LEU A 91 14.98 -4.79 -9.52
N LEU A 92 15.34 -5.57 -8.49
CA LEU A 92 16.67 -5.53 -7.89
C LEU A 92 17.77 -5.89 -8.89
N THR A 93 17.50 -6.88 -9.76
CA THR A 93 18.42 -7.29 -10.82
C THR A 93 18.66 -6.17 -11.82
N LYS A 94 17.58 -5.54 -12.32
CA LYS A 94 17.66 -4.41 -13.25
C LYS A 94 18.38 -3.20 -12.64
N VAL A 95 18.09 -2.88 -11.38
CA VAL A 95 18.76 -1.78 -10.66
C VAL A 95 20.25 -2.03 -10.52
N GLY A 96 20.66 -3.24 -10.15
CA GLY A 96 22.08 -3.61 -10.03
C GLY A 96 22.83 -3.62 -11.37
N ALA A 97 22.14 -4.00 -12.45
CA ALA A 97 22.69 -4.04 -13.80
C ALA A 97 22.62 -2.69 -14.56
N GLY A 98 22.02 -1.65 -13.97
CA GLY A 98 21.85 -0.34 -14.62
C GLY A 98 20.91 -0.36 -15.83
N MET A 99 19.96 -1.29 -15.85
CA MET A 99 19.00 -1.45 -16.96
C MET A 99 17.87 -0.41 -16.89
N GLU A 100 17.21 -0.20 -18.02
CA GLU A 100 16.01 0.64 -18.08
C GLU A 100 14.87 0.02 -17.25
N LEU A 101 14.23 0.85 -16.44
CA LEU A 101 13.11 0.47 -15.59
C LEU A 101 11.78 0.85 -16.25
N THR A 102 10.74 0.05 -16.03
CA THR A 102 9.35 0.42 -16.38
C THR A 102 8.84 1.55 -15.49
N GLU A 103 7.73 2.19 -15.85
CA GLU A 103 7.15 3.26 -15.03
C GLU A 103 6.76 2.78 -13.62
N ASP A 104 6.18 1.60 -13.49
CA ASP A 104 5.84 1.01 -12.18
C ASP A 104 7.11 0.75 -11.34
N GLU A 105 8.18 0.23 -11.97
CA GLU A 105 9.47 -0.01 -11.31
C GLU A 105 10.14 1.30 -10.86
N LYS A 106 10.08 2.35 -11.68
CA LYS A 106 10.53 3.70 -11.31
C LYS A 106 9.75 4.23 -10.11
N LEU A 107 8.43 4.02 -10.10
CA LEU A 107 7.54 4.46 -9.03
C LEU A 107 7.85 3.75 -7.71
N VAL A 108 8.02 2.42 -7.74
CA VAL A 108 8.39 1.60 -6.57
C VAL A 108 9.76 2.00 -6.05
N LYS A 109 10.75 2.16 -6.93
CA LYS A 109 12.10 2.61 -6.55
C LYS A 109 12.07 3.98 -5.88
N LYS A 110 11.35 4.94 -6.46
CA LYS A 110 11.18 6.29 -5.91
C LYS A 110 10.56 6.28 -4.51
N CYS A 111 9.57 5.44 -4.27
CA CYS A 111 8.98 5.27 -2.94
C CYS A 111 9.99 4.69 -1.94
N SER A 112 10.76 3.69 -2.36
CA SER A 112 11.81 3.08 -1.52
C SER A 112 12.91 4.08 -1.16
N ASP A 113 13.37 4.87 -2.12
CA ASP A 113 14.44 5.84 -1.92
C ASP A 113 13.99 6.99 -1.01
N ALA A 114 12.76 7.49 -1.20
CA ALA A 114 12.16 8.52 -0.33
C ALA A 114 11.97 8.02 1.12
N TYR A 115 11.66 6.74 1.30
CA TYR A 115 11.58 6.12 2.62
C TYR A 115 12.96 6.01 3.28
N LYS A 116 14.00 5.61 2.54
CA LYS A 116 15.39 5.50 3.06
C LYS A 116 16.02 6.85 3.42
N LEU A 117 15.58 7.94 2.79
CA LEU A 117 16.03 9.30 3.08
C LEU A 117 15.49 9.83 4.43
N GLY A 118 14.44 9.22 4.98
CA GLY A 118 13.94 9.51 6.33
C GLY A 118 14.32 8.39 7.31
N ASP A 119 15.39 8.55 8.08
CA ASP A 119 15.74 7.60 9.16
C ASP A 119 14.57 7.43 10.14
N ARG A 120 13.94 6.24 10.13
CA ARG A 120 12.81 5.87 11.00
C ARG A 120 12.86 4.39 11.41
N SER A 121 14.02 3.95 11.91
CA SER A 121 14.25 2.65 12.54
C SER A 121 13.18 2.18 13.55
N HIS A 122 12.38 3.09 14.10
CA HIS A 122 11.33 2.85 15.09
C HIS A 122 9.97 2.41 14.51
N LEU A 123 9.74 2.49 13.19
CA LEU A 123 8.45 2.14 12.55
C LEU A 123 8.46 0.81 11.79
N LEU A 124 9.56 0.05 11.85
CA LEU A 124 9.68 -1.21 11.10
C LEU A 124 8.79 -2.35 11.69
N PRO A 125 8.13 -3.15 10.82
CA PRO A 125 7.50 -4.40 11.20
C PRO A 125 8.48 -5.34 11.92
N SER A 126 7.96 -6.19 12.81
CA SER A 126 8.77 -7.00 13.74
C SER A 126 9.81 -7.91 13.06
N PHE A 127 9.58 -8.36 11.82
CA PHE A 127 10.52 -9.20 11.08
C PHE A 127 11.77 -8.43 10.59
N GLU A 128 11.63 -7.14 10.28
CA GLU A 128 12.76 -6.31 9.82
C GLU A 128 13.60 -5.76 10.98
N ARG A 129 13.04 -5.68 12.20
CA ARG A 129 13.80 -5.33 13.43
C ARG A 129 14.94 -6.31 13.71
N LYS A 130 14.76 -7.61 13.38
CA LYS A 130 15.79 -8.64 13.57
C LYS A 130 16.92 -8.54 12.54
N ALA A 131 16.60 -8.15 11.30
CA ALA A 131 17.59 -7.96 10.24
C ALA A 131 18.43 -6.68 10.47
N ALA A 132 17.81 -5.62 10.99
CA ALA A 132 18.48 -4.38 11.38
C ALA A 132 19.44 -4.59 12.57
N ARG A 133 19.05 -5.37 13.60
CA ARG A 133 19.95 -5.74 14.71
C ARG A 133 21.19 -6.50 14.23
N LYS A 134 21.02 -7.49 13.36
CA LYS A 134 22.15 -8.28 12.81
C LYS A 134 23.16 -7.45 11.99
N LYS A 135 22.72 -6.36 11.36
CA LYS A 135 23.62 -5.47 10.61
C LYS A 135 24.40 -4.50 11.52
N ASN A 136 23.93 -4.23 12.72
CA ASN A 136 24.64 -3.41 13.69
C ASN A 136 25.68 -4.22 14.47
N ASP A 137 25.36 -5.48 14.80
CA ASP A 137 26.30 -6.42 15.47
C ASP A 137 27.47 -6.88 14.57
N GLN A 138 27.39 -6.64 13.26
CA GLN A 138 28.47 -6.92 12.30
C GLN A 138 29.36 -5.70 12.02
N LYS A 139 29.07 -4.57 12.67
CA LYS A 139 29.79 -3.30 12.50
C LYS A 139 30.57 -2.87 13.76
N GLU A 140 30.54 -3.68 14.82
CA GLU A 140 31.44 -3.59 15.98
C GLU A 140 32.59 -4.59 15.87
#